data_AF-A0A6A6Z524-F1
#
_entry.id   AF-A0A6A6Z524-F1
#
_cell.length_a   1.000
_cell.length_b   1.000
_cell.length_c   1.000
_cell.angle_alpha   90.00
_cell.angle_beta   90.00
_cell.angle_gamma   90.00
#
_symmetry.space_group_name_H-M   'P 1'
#
loop_
_entity.id
_entity.type
_entity.pdbx_description
1 polymer ?
#
loop_
_entity_poly.entity_id
_entity_poly.type
_entity_poly.pdbx_seq_one_letter_code
_entity_poly.pdbx_strand_id
1 'polypeptide(L)'
;MKSISMGKLPRALQDAVKVCRELSIRYLWADTLCIIQDDEDDWQKEASNMGEIYSNATVTLCALASTSCNQSFLERRVFQSWFTFVFTTIDPRDSPSHLTHIGIDMQLSKWNERAWTYQEYMLSRRMICF
;
A
#
# COMPACT_ATOMS: atom_id res chain seq x y z
N MET A 1 -23.44 -14.44 -7.17
CA MET A 1 -22.47 -13.34 -6.95
C MET A 1 -23.05 -12.05 -7.50
N LYS A 2 -23.27 -11.03 -6.66
CA LYS A 2 -23.64 -9.68 -7.13
C LYS A 2 -22.37 -8.99 -7.61
N SER A 3 -22.39 -8.40 -8.80
CA SER A 3 -21.27 -7.57 -9.28
C SER A 3 -21.31 -6.20 -8.60
N ILE A 4 -20.15 -5.70 -8.19
CA ILE A 4 -19.99 -4.34 -7.70
C ILE A 4 -19.64 -3.46 -8.90
N SER A 5 -20.41 -2.40 -9.13
CA SER A 5 -20.10 -1.44 -10.19
C SER A 5 -18.82 -0.68 -9.86
N MET A 6 -17.96 -0.48 -10.86
CA MET A 6 -16.67 0.21 -10.73
C MET A 6 -16.81 1.60 -10.10
N GLY A 7 -17.88 2.32 -10.43
CA GLY A 7 -18.15 3.67 -9.91
C GLY A 7 -18.60 3.72 -8.45
N LYS A 8 -18.93 2.58 -7.84
CA LYS A 8 -19.30 2.47 -6.42
C LYS A 8 -18.11 2.19 -5.52
N LEU A 9 -16.97 1.80 -6.09
CA LEU A 9 -15.75 1.54 -5.33
C LEU A 9 -15.04 2.86 -5.00
N PRO A 10 -14.44 2.99 -3.80
CA PRO A 10 -13.50 4.06 -3.49
C PRO A 10 -12.40 4.18 -4.55
N ARG A 11 -11.91 5.40 -4.80
CA ARG A 11 -10.94 5.67 -5.88
C ARG A 11 -9.67 4.82 -5.79
N ALA A 12 -9.15 4.57 -4.58
CA ALA A 12 -7.99 3.71 -4.40
C ALA A 12 -8.25 2.27 -4.87
N LEU A 13 -9.43 1.70 -4.59
CA LEU A 13 -9.79 0.37 -5.10
C LEU A 13 -10.01 0.38 -6.61
N GLN A 14 -10.48 1.50 -7.18
CA GLN A 14 -10.57 1.62 -8.63
C GLN A 14 -9.20 1.56 -9.29
N ASP A 15 -8.22 2.23 -8.71
CA ASP A 15 -6.85 2.22 -9.19
C ASP A 15 -6.18 0.87 -8.99
N ALA A 16 -6.39 0.21 -7.86
CA ALA A 16 -5.90 -1.15 -7.63
C ALA A 16 -6.42 -2.12 -8.70
N VAL A 17 -7.71 -2.05 -9.05
CA VAL A 17 -8.29 -2.86 -10.13
C VAL A 17 -7.65 -2.54 -11.48
N LYS A 18 -7.37 -1.27 -11.79
CA LYS A 18 -6.67 -0.91 -13.04
C LYS A 18 -5.26 -1.51 -13.06
N VAL A 19 -4.49 -1.36 -12.00
CA VAL A 19 -3.12 -1.91 -11.89
C VAL A 19 -3.14 -3.43 -12.05
N CYS A 20 -4.05 -4.13 -11.37
CA CYS A 20 -4.18 -5.57 -11.52
C CYS A 20 -4.46 -5.97 -12.98
N ARG A 21 -5.35 -5.26 -13.68
CA ARG A 21 -5.67 -5.55 -15.09
C ARG A 21 -4.46 -5.34 -16.01
N GLU A 22 -3.72 -4.25 -15.84
CA GLU A 22 -2.49 -3.98 -16.60
C GLU A 22 -1.42 -5.05 -16.35
N LEU A 23 -1.33 -5.56 -15.12
CA LEU A 23 -0.44 -6.66 -14.75
C LEU A 23 -0.99 -8.06 -15.12
N SER A 24 -2.15 -8.13 -15.79
CA SER A 24 -2.84 -9.40 -16.10
C SER A 24 -3.15 -10.26 -14.86
N ILE A 25 -3.35 -9.63 -13.70
CA ILE A 25 -3.74 -10.26 -12.44
C ILE A 25 -5.27 -10.23 -12.31
N ARG A 26 -5.87 -11.41 -12.15
CA ARG A 26 -7.34 -11.57 -12.11
C ARG A 26 -7.95 -11.23 -10.75
N TYR A 27 -7.22 -11.46 -9.66
CA TYR A 27 -7.76 -11.39 -8.30
C TYR A 27 -7.10 -10.25 -7.53
N LEU A 28 -7.92 -9.46 -6.85
CA LEU A 28 -7.52 -8.41 -5.93
C LEU A 28 -8.06 -8.79 -4.55
N TRP A 29 -7.18 -8.80 -3.56
CA TRP A 29 -7.57 -8.90 -2.16
C TRP A 29 -7.49 -7.52 -1.52
N ALA A 30 -8.54 -7.14 -0.80
CA ALA A 30 -8.57 -5.95 0.03
C ALA A 30 -9.46 -6.24 1.24
N ASP A 31 -9.00 -5.92 2.44
CA ASP A 31 -9.72 -6.11 3.71
C ASP A 31 -11.19 -5.64 3.63
N THR A 32 -11.42 -4.44 3.10
CA THR A 32 -12.73 -3.82 2.89
C THR A 32 -13.66 -4.57 1.91
N LEU A 33 -13.14 -5.49 1.10
CA LEU A 33 -13.91 -6.29 0.13
C LEU A 33 -13.99 -7.77 0.50
N CYS A 34 -12.95 -8.28 1.16
CA CYS A 34 -12.76 -9.71 1.39
C CYS A 34 -13.09 -10.14 2.82
N ILE A 35 -13.21 -9.20 3.76
CA ILE A 35 -13.63 -9.47 5.15
C ILE A 35 -15.05 -8.96 5.34
N ILE A 36 -15.91 -9.77 5.94
CA ILE A 36 -17.27 -9.39 6.31
C ILE A 36 -17.19 -8.48 7.54
N GLN A 37 -17.44 -7.18 7.34
CA GLN A 37 -17.22 -6.17 8.39
C GLN A 37 -18.17 -6.28 9.59
N ASP A 38 -19.35 -6.88 9.40
CA ASP A 38 -20.38 -7.05 10.43
C ASP A 38 -20.31 -8.43 11.12
N ASP A 39 -19.26 -9.22 10.87
CA ASP A 39 -19.07 -10.57 11.40
C ASP A 39 -17.71 -10.65 12.12
N GLU A 40 -17.77 -10.79 13.45
CA GLU A 40 -16.56 -10.84 14.28
C GLU A 40 -15.77 -12.14 14.07
N ASP A 41 -16.45 -13.26 13.82
CA ASP A 41 -15.78 -14.55 13.61
C ASP A 41 -15.02 -14.56 12.27
N ASP A 42 -15.64 -14.00 11.21
CA ASP A 42 -14.98 -13.81 9.91
C ASP A 42 -13.81 -12.83 10.04
N TRP A 43 -14.00 -11.72 10.76
CA TRP A 43 -12.93 -10.76 11.01
C TRP A 43 -11.73 -11.41 11.73
N GLN A 44 -11.96 -12.17 12.81
CA GLN A 44 -10.89 -12.82 13.56
C GLN A 44 -10.15 -13.85 12.71
N LYS A 45 -10.88 -14.63 11.91
CA LYS A 45 -10.31 -15.61 11.00
C LYS A 45 -9.42 -14.95 9.95
N GLU A 46 -9.92 -13.95 9.24
CA GLU A 46 -9.17 -13.28 8.18
C GLU A 46 -8.00 -12.47 8.75
N ALA A 47 -8.18 -11.82 9.92
CA ALA A 47 -7.12 -11.13 10.64
C ALA A 47 -5.96 -12.08 11.02
N SER A 48 -6.27 -13.32 11.41
CA SER A 48 -5.25 -14.33 11.71
C SER A 48 -4.48 -14.78 10.46
N ASN A 49 -5.10 -14.69 9.28
CA ASN A 49 -4.54 -15.12 8.00
C ASN A 49 -3.77 -14.01 7.25
N MET A 50 -3.77 -12.76 7.74
CA MET A 50 -3.15 -11.62 7.06
C MET A 50 -1.70 -11.87 6.65
N GLY A 51 -0.93 -12.55 7.51
CA GLY A 51 0.47 -12.90 7.19
C GLY A 51 0.60 -13.89 6.04
N GLU A 52 -0.28 -14.88 5.95
CA GLU A 52 -0.33 -15.82 4.83
C GLU A 52 -0.80 -15.13 3.55
N ILE A 53 -1.77 -14.22 3.65
CA ILE A 53 -2.28 -13.44 2.52
C ILE A 53 -1.15 -12.62 1.89
N TYR A 54 -0.38 -11.86 2.68
CA TYR A 54 0.73 -11.06 2.15
C TYR A 54 1.90 -11.89 1.64
N SER A 55 2.27 -12.97 2.34
CA SER A 55 3.37 -13.85 1.90
C SER A 55 3.06 -14.58 0.59
N ASN A 56 1.78 -14.91 0.36
CA ASN A 56 1.34 -15.59 -0.86
C ASN A 56 0.85 -14.64 -1.95
N ALA A 57 0.72 -13.35 -1.69
CA ALA A 57 0.37 -12.35 -2.70
C ALA A 57 1.36 -12.36 -3.88
N THR A 58 0.83 -12.23 -5.10
CA THR A 58 1.68 -12.10 -6.31
C THR A 58 2.46 -10.79 -6.29
N VAL A 59 1.80 -9.72 -5.86
CA VAL A 59 2.35 -8.38 -5.63
C VAL A 59 1.45 -7.63 -4.66
N THR A 60 2.05 -6.83 -3.80
CA THR A 60 1.33 -5.92 -2.90
C THR A 60 1.41 -4.50 -3.43
N LEU A 61 0.27 -3.81 -3.52
CA LEU A 61 0.21 -2.42 -3.98
C LEU A 61 0.19 -1.49 -2.75
N CYS A 62 1.15 -0.57 -2.68
CA CYS A 62 1.31 0.35 -1.57
C CYS A 62 1.06 1.79 -2.05
N ALA A 63 -0.01 2.42 -1.55
CA ALA A 63 -0.41 3.77 -1.94
C ALA A 63 0.16 4.82 -0.97
N LEU A 64 1.45 5.14 -1.11
CA LEU A 64 2.16 6.07 -0.22
C LEU A 64 1.70 7.51 -0.41
N ALA A 65 1.43 7.91 -1.65
CA ALA A 65 1.01 9.27 -2.00
C ALA A 65 -0.47 9.59 -1.66
N SER A 66 -1.27 8.58 -1.30
CA SER A 66 -2.69 8.77 -1.00
C SER A 66 -2.94 8.95 0.50
N THR A 67 -3.74 9.94 0.87
CA THR A 67 -4.12 10.17 2.27
C THR A 67 -5.48 9.58 2.64
N SER A 68 -6.22 9.03 1.66
CA SER A 68 -7.58 8.50 1.85
C SER A 68 -7.97 7.50 0.75
N CYS A 69 -8.83 6.53 1.07
CA CYS A 69 -9.37 5.59 0.09
C CYS A 69 -10.18 6.25 -1.05
N ASN A 70 -10.69 7.47 -0.83
CA ASN A 70 -11.42 8.25 -1.82
C ASN A 70 -10.50 9.06 -2.75
N GLN A 71 -9.19 9.01 -2.55
CA GLN A 71 -8.22 9.62 -3.43
C GLN A 71 -7.59 8.56 -4.35
N SER A 72 -7.30 8.97 -5.58
CA SER A 72 -6.55 8.16 -6.53
C SER A 72 -5.07 8.19 -6.15
N PHE A 73 -4.43 7.02 -6.11
CA PHE A 73 -2.97 6.93 -5.94
C PHE A 73 -2.24 6.91 -7.30
N LEU A 74 -2.96 6.74 -8.41
CA LEU A 74 -2.39 6.86 -9.76
C LEU A 74 -2.37 8.32 -10.27
N GLU A 75 -3.23 9.17 -9.72
CA GLU A 75 -3.17 10.61 -9.98
C GLU A 75 -1.86 11.16 -9.40
N ARG A 76 -0.92 11.46 -10.30
CA ARG A 76 0.35 12.08 -9.96
C ARG A 76 0.10 13.46 -9.36
N ARG A 77 -0.03 13.52 -8.04
CA ARG A 77 0.24 14.75 -7.31
C ARG A 77 1.75 14.89 -7.28
N VAL A 78 2.23 16.12 -7.50
CA VAL A 78 3.63 16.45 -7.28
C VAL A 78 3.95 15.99 -5.86
N PHE A 79 4.74 14.92 -5.72
CA PHE A 79 5.08 14.40 -4.41
C PHE A 79 5.73 15.53 -3.61
N GLN A 80 5.45 15.60 -2.31
CA GLN A 80 6.04 16.56 -1.40
C GLN A 80 7.54 16.27 -1.16
N SER A 81 8.36 16.20 -2.21
CA SER A 81 9.80 16.43 -2.06
C SER A 81 10.06 17.94 -1.92
N TRP A 82 9.41 18.56 -0.95
CA TRP A 82 9.84 19.83 -0.37
C TRP A 82 10.80 19.60 0.80
N PHE A 83 11.19 18.36 1.07
CA PHE A 83 12.43 18.13 1.80
C PHE A 83 13.59 18.54 0.91
N THR A 84 13.97 19.81 1.08
CA THR A 84 15.29 20.39 0.89
C THR A 84 16.33 19.29 0.83
N PHE A 85 17.16 19.30 -0.21
CA PHE A 85 18.50 18.71 -0.16
C PHE A 85 19.17 19.18 1.13
N VAL A 86 19.05 18.42 2.22
CA VAL A 86 19.95 18.57 3.34
C VAL A 86 21.23 17.92 2.85
N PHE A 87 22.03 18.70 2.12
CA PHE A 87 23.46 18.45 2.06
C PHE A 87 23.99 18.65 3.48
N THR A 88 23.75 17.68 4.35
CA THR A 88 24.67 17.46 5.45
C THR A 88 25.98 17.07 4.76
N THR A 89 27.04 17.82 5.05
CA THR A 89 28.39 17.51 4.62
C THR A 89 28.70 16.11 5.14
N ILE A 90 28.59 15.10 4.28
CA ILE A 90 28.88 13.72 4.64
C ILE A 90 30.36 13.65 4.98
N ASP A 91 30.70 13.50 6.27
CA ASP A 91 32.02 13.01 6.67
C ASP A 91 32.15 11.62 6.01
N PRO A 92 33.23 11.34 5.28
CA PRO A 92 33.45 10.02 4.67
C PRO A 92 33.49 8.86 5.68
N ARG A 93 33.44 9.13 7.00
CA ARG A 93 33.27 8.14 8.08
C ARG A 93 31.83 7.92 8.53
N ASP A 94 30.90 8.78 8.16
CA ASP A 94 29.48 8.54 8.38
C ASP A 94 28.97 7.60 7.28
N SER A 95 28.69 6.35 7.68
CA SER A 95 27.99 5.39 6.82
C SER A 95 26.74 6.06 6.26
N PRO A 96 26.55 6.16 4.93
CA PRO A 96 25.34 6.71 4.37
C PRO A 96 24.20 5.83 4.86
N SER A 97 23.35 6.34 5.75
CA SER A 97 22.07 5.69 6.00
C SER A 97 21.33 5.71 4.67
N HIS A 98 21.29 4.55 4.01
CA HIS A 98 20.74 4.33 2.67
C HIS A 98 19.21 4.48 2.64
N LEU A 99 18.67 5.55 3.23
CA LEU A 99 17.27 5.90 3.07
C LEU A 99 17.11 6.49 1.67
N THR A 100 16.84 5.59 0.72
CA THR A 100 16.34 5.97 -0.60
C THR A 100 15.13 6.89 -0.45
N HIS A 101 14.85 7.74 -1.45
CA HIS A 101 13.65 8.60 -1.44
C HIS A 101 12.37 7.82 -1.08
N ILE A 102 12.24 6.58 -1.58
CA ILE A 102 11.13 5.67 -1.26
C ILE A 102 11.06 5.33 0.24
N GLY A 103 12.19 5.12 0.91
CA GLY A 103 12.22 4.83 2.35
C GLY A 103 11.71 6.00 3.20
N ILE A 104 12.05 7.23 2.81
CA ILE A 104 11.55 8.45 3.47
C ILE A 104 10.05 8.59 3.23
N ASP A 105 9.62 8.44 1.97
CA ASP A 105 8.22 8.54 1.56
C ASP A 105 7.36 7.51 2.30
N MET A 106 7.88 6.29 2.46
CA MET A 106 7.24 5.22 3.22
C MET A 106 7.04 5.60 4.69
N GLN A 107 8.09 6.08 5.35
CA GLN A 107 8.04 6.46 6.77
C GLN A 107 7.05 7.61 7.04
N LEU A 108 7.00 8.59 6.15
CA LEU A 108 6.16 9.78 6.28
C LEU A 108 4.73 9.58 5.76
N SER A 109 4.45 8.47 5.08
CA SER A 109 3.14 8.22 4.48
C SER A 109 2.06 7.89 5.51
N LYS A 110 0.82 8.25 5.16
CA LYS A 110 -0.40 7.78 5.81
C LYS A 110 -0.52 6.25 5.86
N TRP A 111 0.07 5.57 4.87
CA TRP A 111 0.09 4.12 4.81
C TRP A 111 0.78 3.52 6.05
N ASN A 112 1.87 4.14 6.53
CA ASN A 112 2.64 3.66 7.67
C ASN A 112 1.91 3.77 9.02
N GLU A 113 0.80 4.53 9.08
CA GLU A 113 -0.05 4.65 10.28
C GLU A 113 -1.01 3.45 10.44
N ARG A 114 -1.10 2.54 9.46
CA ARG A 114 -2.09 1.45 9.45
C ARG A 114 -1.62 0.25 10.28
N ALA A 115 -2.59 -0.48 10.85
CA ALA A 115 -2.31 -1.65 11.69
C ALA A 115 -1.54 -2.77 10.96
N TRP A 116 -1.82 -2.99 9.67
CA TRP A 116 -1.26 -4.10 8.89
C TRP A 116 0.05 -3.77 8.16
N THR A 117 0.52 -2.53 8.25
CA THR A 117 1.71 -2.01 7.56
C THR A 117 2.94 -2.90 7.74
N TYR A 118 3.20 -3.36 8.97
CA TYR A 118 4.36 -4.20 9.25
C TYR A 118 4.30 -5.53 8.49
N GLN A 119 3.12 -6.17 8.47
CA GLN A 119 2.91 -7.43 7.75
C GLN A 119 2.95 -7.21 6.23
N GLU A 120 2.33 -6.14 5.75
CA GLU A 120 2.41 -5.69 4.36
C GLU A 120 3.86 -5.55 3.92
N TYR A 121 4.70 -4.89 4.73
CA TYR A 121 6.10 -4.65 4.39
C TYR A 121 6.96 -5.90 4.43
N MET A 122 6.89 -6.63 5.55
CA MET A 122 7.85 -7.70 5.85
C MET A 122 7.53 -9.00 5.12
N LEU A 123 6.26 -9.28 4.83
CA LEU A 123 5.83 -10.58 4.30
C LEU A 123 5.60 -10.55 2.80
N SER A 124 5.33 -9.38 2.21
CA SER A 124 5.16 -9.27 0.77
C SER A 124 6.45 -9.57 0.02
N ARG A 125 6.42 -10.58 -0.87
CA ARG A 125 7.57 -10.95 -1.70
C ARG A 125 7.91 -9.89 -2.76
N ARG A 126 6.91 -9.12 -3.19
CA ARG A 126 7.01 -8.06 -4.20
C ARG A 126 6.06 -6.94 -3.85
N MET A 127 6.51 -5.71 -3.99
CA MET A 127 5.73 -4.53 -3.63
C MET A 127 5.93 -3.43 -4.66
N ILE A 128 4.84 -2.79 -5.07
CA ILE A 128 4.86 -1.61 -5.93
C ILE A 128 4.32 -0.45 -5.11
N CYS A 129 5.16 0.57 -4.93
CA CYS A 129 4.82 1.78 -4.19
C CYS A 129 4.43 2.90 -5.16
N PHE A 130 3.37 3.63 -4.81
CA PHE A 130 2.79 4.74 -5.59
C PHE A 130 2.80 6.03 -4.78
#